data_AF-A0A838KE14-F1
#
_entry.id   AF-A0A838KE14-F1
#
_cell.length_a   1.000
_cell.length_b   1.000
_cell.length_c   1.000
_cell.angle_alpha   90.00
_cell.angle_beta   90.00
_cell.angle_gamma   90.00
#
_symmetry.space_group_name_H-M   'P 1'
#
loop_
_entity.id
_entity.type
_entity.pdbx_description
1 polymer ?
#
loop_
_entity_poly.entity_id
_entity_poly.type
_entity_poly.pdbx_seq_one_letter_code
_entity_poly.pdbx_strand_id
1 'polypeptide(L)'
;MTRQERTAYRTFVRAHHPDRGGDHTAFVEGLPRLRAAAPTSCTALIADDDPRLDCPVIVVHRRQGLRLLLDVLRNIRRPPAPPRVR
;
A
#
# COMPACT_ATOMS: atom_id res chain seq x y z
N MET A 1 16.39 -8.79 0.66
CA MET A 1 15.10 -9.49 0.88
C MET A 1 14.76 -10.38 -0.31
N THR A 2 14.64 -11.69 -0.12
CA THR A 2 14.31 -12.68 -1.16
C THR A 2 12.81 -12.65 -1.53
N ARG A 3 12.40 -13.26 -2.66
CA ARG A 3 10.99 -13.34 -3.06
C ARG A 3 10.14 -14.10 -2.03
N GLN A 4 10.70 -15.13 -1.40
CA GLN A 4 10.05 -15.94 -0.39
C GLN A 4 9.79 -15.13 0.89
N GLU A 5 10.77 -14.36 1.35
CA GLU A 5 10.61 -13.43 2.48
C GLU A 5 9.52 -12.38 2.21
N ARG A 6 9.45 -11.82 0.99
CA ARG A 6 8.41 -10.84 0.61
C ARG A 6 7.02 -11.45 0.64
N THR A 7 6.88 -12.70 0.23
CA THR A 7 5.60 -13.42 0.30
C THR A 7 5.22 -13.72 1.74
N ALA A 8 6.14 -14.21 2.57
CA ALA A 8 5.91 -14.45 3.99
C ALA A 8 5.49 -13.17 4.73
N TYR A 9 6.16 -12.05 4.45
CA TYR A 9 5.81 -10.73 4.97
C TYR A 9 4.40 -10.30 4.58
N ARG A 10 4.06 -10.43 3.29
CA ARG A 10 2.71 -10.08 2.79
C ARG A 10 1.62 -10.95 3.38
N THR A 11 1.88 -12.24 3.56
CA THR A 11 0.93 -13.18 4.18
C THR A 11 0.67 -12.80 5.63
N PHE A 12 1.73 -12.53 6.41
CA PHE A 12 1.62 -12.06 7.79
C PHE A 12 0.80 -10.75 7.89
N VAL A 13 1.18 -9.74 7.09
CA VAL A 13 0.47 -8.46 7.07
C VAL A 13 -0.98 -8.63 6.67
N ARG A 14 -1.28 -9.47 5.68
CA ARG A 14 -2.66 -9.71 5.24
C ARG A 14 -3.50 -10.40 6.31
N ALA A 15 -2.91 -11.30 7.09
CA ALA A 15 -3.59 -12.05 8.15
C ALA A 15 -3.85 -11.20 9.41
N HIS A 16 -2.91 -10.34 9.79
CA HIS A 16 -2.96 -9.59 11.06
C HIS A 16 -3.30 -8.10 10.90
N HIS A 17 -3.67 -7.63 9.70
CA HIS A 17 -3.90 -6.21 9.46
C HIS A 17 -5.04 -5.63 10.31
N PRO A 18 -4.87 -4.49 11.00
CA PRO A 18 -5.93 -3.85 11.77
C PRO A 18 -7.16 -3.49 10.91
N ASP A 19 -6.97 -2.98 9.68
CA ASP A 19 -8.08 -2.70 8.76
C ASP A 19 -8.89 -3.95 8.31
N ARG A 20 -8.43 -5.17 8.61
CA ARG A 20 -9.17 -6.42 8.40
C ARG A 20 -9.79 -6.98 9.69
N GLY A 21 -9.72 -6.24 10.80
CA GLY A 21 -10.14 -6.70 12.12
C GLY A 21 -9.07 -7.47 12.88
N GLY A 22 -7.80 -7.39 12.47
CA GLY A 22 -6.68 -7.91 13.24
C GLY A 22 -6.39 -7.02 14.47
N ASP A 23 -5.80 -7.60 15.51
CA ASP A 23 -5.38 -6.82 16.69
C ASP A 23 -4.17 -5.94 16.34
N HIS A 24 -4.33 -4.64 16.57
CA HIS A 24 -3.29 -3.64 16.36
C HIS A 24 -2.05 -3.92 17.22
N THR A 25 -2.25 -4.34 18.47
CA THR A 25 -1.16 -4.55 19.44
C THR A 25 -0.32 -5.76 19.03
N ALA A 26 -0.98 -6.90 18.78
CA ALA A 26 -0.31 -8.10 18.27
C ALA A 26 0.42 -7.87 16.93
N PHE A 27 -0.12 -7.01 16.07
CA PHE A 27 0.54 -6.67 14.80
C PHE A 27 1.83 -5.87 15.02
N VAL A 28 1.81 -4.86 15.89
CA VAL A 28 2.99 -4.05 16.25
C VAL A 28 4.05 -4.91 16.94
N GLU A 29 3.66 -5.82 17.83
CA GLU A 29 4.60 -6.73 18.51
C GLU A 29 5.22 -7.79 17.57
N GLY A 30 4.50 -8.21 16.54
CA GLY A 30 4.98 -9.20 15.56
C GLY A 30 5.95 -8.62 14.52
N LEU A 31 5.86 -7.32 14.23
CA LEU A 31 6.70 -6.61 13.26
C LEU A 31 8.21 -6.67 13.57
N PRO A 32 8.68 -6.43 14.81
CA PRO A 32 10.10 -6.57 15.18
C PRO A 32 10.67 -7.96 14.92
N ARG A 33 9.91 -9.01 15.24
CA ARG A 33 10.34 -10.42 15.03
C ARG A 33 10.53 -10.72 13.55
N LEU A 34 9.64 -10.19 12.71
CA LEU A 34 9.69 -10.37 11.26
C LEU A 34 10.84 -9.56 10.62
N ARG A 35 11.15 -8.38 11.17
CA ARG A 35 12.29 -7.54 10.76
C ARG A 35 13.63 -8.17 11.14
N ALA A 36 13.73 -8.77 12.32
CA ALA A 36 14.94 -9.48 12.77
C ALA A 36 15.25 -10.73 11.90
N ALA A 37 14.23 -11.37 11.34
CA ALA A 37 14.37 -12.51 10.45
C ALA A 37 14.68 -12.13 8.98
N ALA A 38 14.52 -10.87 8.60
CA ALA A 38 14.86 -10.41 7.26
C ALA A 38 16.37 -10.10 7.19
N PRO A 39 17.08 -10.55 6.13
CA PRO A 39 18.47 -10.19 5.95
C PRO A 39 18.59 -8.67 5.86
N THR A 40 19.45 -8.14 6.74
CA THR A 40 19.85 -6.76 7.08
C THR A 40 19.88 -5.72 5.94
N SER A 41 19.83 -6.13 4.66
CA SER A 41 20.05 -5.24 3.51
C SER A 41 18.90 -4.31 3.13
N CYS A 42 17.70 -4.43 3.71
CA CYS A 42 16.57 -3.54 3.38
C CYS A 42 16.05 -2.70 4.55
N THR A 43 16.45 -2.98 5.79
CA THR A 43 15.91 -2.27 6.98
C THR A 43 17.01 -1.71 7.87
N ALA A 44 18.22 -2.28 7.87
CA ALA A 44 19.30 -1.82 8.75
C ALA A 44 20.08 -0.59 8.23
N LEU A 45 19.71 -0.04 7.08
CA LEU A 45 20.28 1.23 6.60
C LEU A 45 19.55 2.46 7.15
N ILE A 46 18.51 2.25 7.96
CA ILE A 46 17.67 3.31 8.47
C ILE A 46 17.67 3.16 9.99
N ALA A 47 18.55 3.90 10.67
CA ALA A 47 18.43 4.09 12.11
C ALA A 47 17.09 4.79 12.37
N ASP A 48 16.38 4.41 13.44
CA ASP A 48 15.11 5.06 13.82
C ASP A 48 15.30 6.59 14.05
N ASP A 49 16.53 7.02 14.37
CA ASP A 49 16.94 8.42 14.55
C ASP A 49 17.75 8.98 13.35
N ASP A 50 17.49 8.57 12.11
CA ASP A 50 18.11 9.22 10.94
C ASP A 50 17.38 10.55 10.65
N PRO A 51 18.03 11.72 10.82
CA PRO A 51 17.41 13.04 10.59
C PRO A 51 16.97 13.27 9.14
N ARG A 52 17.37 12.40 8.19
CA ARG A 52 16.84 12.40 6.82
C ARG A 52 15.38 11.94 6.76
N LEU A 53 14.90 11.21 7.76
CA LEU A 53 13.54 10.69 7.84
C LEU A 53 12.56 11.65 8.52
N ASP A 54 13.04 12.69 9.20
CA ASP A 54 12.22 13.73 9.85
C ASP A 54 11.54 14.68 8.84
N CYS A 55 11.73 14.45 7.54
CA CYS A 55 11.07 15.23 6.52
C CYS A 55 9.58 14.83 6.39
N PRO A 56 8.67 15.80 6.20
CA PRO A 56 7.24 15.51 6.09
C PRO A 56 6.96 14.59 4.89
N VAL A 57 6.23 13.50 5.13
CA VAL A 57 5.85 12.55 4.08
C VAL A 57 4.80 13.18 3.15
N ILE A 58 5.24 13.63 1.97
CA ILE A 58 4.35 14.18 0.93
C ILE A 58 3.89 13.03 0.01
N VAL A 59 2.65 12.55 0.22
CA VAL A 59 2.04 11.54 -0.65
C VAL A 59 1.50 12.21 -1.91
N VAL A 60 2.22 12.11 -3.02
CA VAL A 60 1.77 12.63 -4.33
C VAL A 60 0.89 11.60 -5.04
N HIS A 61 -0.43 11.81 -5.05
CA HIS A 61 -1.34 10.98 -5.85
C HIS A 61 -1.32 11.36 -7.33
N ARG A 62 -0.45 10.71 -8.11
CA ARG A 62 -0.55 10.77 -9.58
C ARG A 62 -1.71 9.89 -10.06
N ARG A 63 -2.62 10.45 -10.86
CA ARG A 63 -3.64 9.68 -11.58
C ARG A 63 -2.95 8.80 -12.63
N GLN A 64 -2.55 7.57 -12.28
CA GLN A 64 -1.89 6.66 -13.21
C GLN A 64 -2.87 5.70 -13.91
N GLY A 65 -2.74 5.64 -15.24
CA GLY A 65 -3.06 4.53 -16.15
C GLY A 65 -4.45 3.92 -16.06
N LEU A 66 -4.65 3.02 -15.09
CA LEU A 66 -5.86 2.20 -14.97
C LEU A 66 -7.09 3.01 -14.57
N ARG A 67 -6.97 4.05 -13.74
CA ARG A 67 -8.11 4.93 -13.41
C ARG A 67 -8.59 5.71 -14.64
N LEU A 68 -7.67 6.15 -15.48
CA LEU A 68 -7.98 6.86 -16.73
C LEU A 68 -8.63 5.91 -17.75
N LEU A 69 -8.13 4.68 -17.86
CA LEU A 69 -8.74 3.62 -18.67
C LEU A 69 -10.16 3.27 -18.19
N LEU A 70 -10.36 3.14 -16.88
CA LEU A 70 -11.67 2.89 -16.28
C LEU A 70 -12.64 4.07 -16.49
N ASP A 71 -12.17 5.31 -16.39
CA ASP A 71 -12.98 6.50 -16.67
C ASP A 71 -13.43 6.55 -18.14
N VAL A 72 -12.54 6.22 -19.08
CA VAL A 72 -12.86 6.13 -20.51
C VAL A 72 -13.89 5.03 -20.77
N LEU A 73 -13.68 3.82 -20.24
CA LEU A 73 -14.62 2.71 -20.40
C LEU A 73 -15.99 3.05 -19.81
N ARG A 74 -16.02 3.69 -18.64
CA ARG A 74 -17.25 4.12 -17.97
C ARG A 74 -17.99 5.19 -18.76
N ASN A 75 -17.26 6.06 -19.47
CA ASN A 75 -17.86 7.08 -20.32
C ASN A 75 -18.50 6.47 -21.59
N ILE A 76 -17.84 5.48 -22.21
CA ILE A 76 -18.36 4.76 -23.39
C ILE A 76 -19.65 3.98 -23.07
N ARG A 77 -19.79 3.49 -21.82
CA ARG A 77 -20.98 2.76 -21.36
C ARG A 77 -22.15 3.66 -20.94
N ARG A 78 -22.01 4.99 -21.00
CA ARG A 78 -23.13 5.88 -20.70
C ARG A 78 -24.09 5.89 -21.90
N PRO A 79 -25.38 5.60 -21.70
CA PRO A 79 -26.35 5.77 -22.77
C PRO A 79 -26.34 7.24 -23.21
N PRO A 80 -26.46 7.53 -24.52
CA PRO A 80 -26.55 8.89 -25.00
C PRO A 80 -27.70 9.60 -24.30
N ALA A 81 -27.46 10.86 -23.90
CA ALA A 81 -28.49 11.64 -23.24
C ALA A 81 -29.72 11.73 -24.16
N PRO A 82 -30.94 11.54 -23.63
CA PRO A 82 -32.15 11.65 -24.44
C PRO A 82 -32.19 13.05 -25.08
N PRO A 83 -32.58 13.15 -26.37
CA PRO A 83 -32.62 14.43 -27.07
C PRO A 83 -33.56 15.37 -26.32
N ARG A 84 -33.02 16.51 -25.89
CA ARG A 84 -33.83 17.58 -25.31
C ARG A 84 -34.61 18.22 -26.46
N VAL A 85 -35.86 17.80 -26.64
CA VAL A 85 -36.82 18.51 -27.50
C VAL A 85 -37.02 19.89 -26.88
N ARG A 86 -36.87 20.93 -27.69
CA ARG A 86 -36.99 22.34 -27.31
C ARG A 86 -38.25 22.93 -27.92
#